data_AF-A0A061IWQ0-F1
#
_entry.id   AF-A0A061IWQ0-F1
#
_cell.length_a   1.000
_cell.length_b   1.000
_cell.length_c   1.000
_cell.angle_alpha   90.00
_cell.angle_beta   90.00
_cell.angle_gamma   90.00
#
_symmetry.space_group_name_H-M   'P 1'
#
loop_
_entity.id
_entity.type
_entity.pdbx_description
1 polymer ?
#
loop_
_entity_poly.entity_id
_entity_poly.type
_entity_poly.pdbx_seq_one_letter_code
_entity_poly.pdbx_strand_id
1 'polypeptide(L)'
;MDFCFLFFLLYGLFFSSSLPRFCVGAAAARGMLNAAIYERTQILIGDEGVQRLQGVNVFLAGVGGVGGHCAEALVRAGIGRITVCDHDVVSATNKNRQLVALDSTIGKCKVEVLAQRLQDINAHCRVTAMDALLLQEDMKDVLTRQRYDYVVDCIDSVECKVALLATSVRLGIQTFSSCGAGGRLDPSLVSVGDLFETENDALARCCRTELRKRGIGPGDVVVVHSKEKGLRPLEPQRQESGGRDRALNGTISYMPPLFGLLLSAAVVRHALDPARAQQEAKRRLKRAKKEATRQGKKPRLGL
;
A
#
# COMPACT_ATOMS: atom_id res chain seq x y z
N MET A 1 51.51 12.23 -62.13
CA MET A 1 51.17 13.47 -61.41
C MET A 1 50.74 13.07 -59.99
N ASP A 2 51.60 12.37 -59.25
CA ASP A 2 52.75 12.90 -58.46
C ASP A 2 52.22 13.60 -57.20
N PHE A 3 52.63 13.34 -55.94
CA PHE A 3 53.76 12.60 -55.37
C PHE A 3 53.53 12.46 -53.83
N CYS A 4 54.15 11.46 -53.19
CA CYS A 4 54.37 11.22 -51.73
C CYS A 4 53.16 10.82 -50.84
N PHE A 5 53.07 9.67 -50.15
CA PHE A 5 53.94 8.53 -49.81
C PHE A 5 55.35 8.83 -49.24
N LEU A 6 55.43 8.87 -47.91
CA LEU A 6 56.56 8.55 -46.99
C LEU A 6 55.99 8.84 -45.57
N PHE A 7 56.17 8.11 -44.47
CA PHE A 7 56.85 6.86 -44.16
C PHE A 7 56.42 6.48 -42.72
N PHE A 8 56.08 5.21 -42.53
CA PHE A 8 56.29 4.35 -41.34
C PHE A 8 55.93 4.84 -39.92
N LEU A 9 55.06 4.15 -39.18
CA LEU A 9 55.38 2.92 -38.40
C LEU A 9 56.54 3.15 -37.42
N LEU A 10 56.21 3.68 -36.24
CA LEU A 10 56.90 3.47 -34.95
C LEU A 10 56.21 4.37 -33.93
N TYR A 11 55.33 3.81 -33.11
CA TYR A 11 55.09 4.17 -31.70
C TYR A 11 53.93 3.30 -31.21
N GLY A 12 54.27 2.14 -30.65
CA GLY A 12 53.33 1.43 -29.79
C GLY A 12 53.09 2.27 -28.56
N LEU A 13 51.84 2.64 -28.31
CA LEU A 13 51.39 3.15 -27.02
C LEU A 13 50.04 2.51 -26.68
N PHE A 14 50.16 1.57 -25.75
CA PHE A 14 49.18 1.05 -24.81
C PHE A 14 47.80 1.73 -24.82
N PHE A 15 46.78 0.90 -25.05
CA PHE A 15 45.40 1.13 -24.60
C PHE A 15 45.42 1.31 -23.07
N SER A 16 45.32 2.55 -22.58
CA SER A 16 45.07 2.84 -21.17
C SER A 16 43.60 3.20 -21.00
N SER A 17 42.84 2.26 -20.44
CA SER A 17 41.48 2.43 -19.98
C SER A 17 41.44 3.40 -18.79
N SER A 18 40.96 4.63 -19.00
CA SER A 18 40.54 5.50 -17.91
C SER A 18 39.51 6.53 -18.38
N LEU A 19 38.27 6.08 -18.56
CA LEU A 19 37.11 6.97 -18.50
C LEU A 19 36.91 7.41 -17.03
N PRO A 20 36.65 8.69 -16.75
CA PRO A 20 36.46 9.17 -15.40
C PRO A 20 35.19 8.56 -14.80
N ARG A 21 35.35 7.80 -13.70
CA ARG A 21 34.22 7.40 -12.84
C ARG A 21 33.55 8.67 -12.31
N PHE A 22 32.35 8.95 -12.81
CA PHE A 22 31.44 9.96 -12.28
C PHE A 22 31.15 9.66 -10.79
N CYS A 23 31.86 10.32 -9.89
CA CYS A 23 31.58 10.36 -8.44
C CYS A 23 30.43 11.32 -8.10
N VAL A 24 29.38 11.39 -8.92
CA VAL A 24 28.23 12.29 -8.69
C VAL A 24 27.10 11.58 -7.91
N GLY A 25 27.12 10.24 -7.82
CA GLY A 25 26.06 9.47 -7.15
C GLY A 25 26.11 9.46 -5.62
N ALA A 26 27.30 9.37 -5.02
CA ALA A 26 27.44 9.17 -3.57
C ALA A 26 27.14 10.43 -2.74
N ALA A 27 27.49 11.62 -3.26
CA ALA A 27 27.24 12.89 -2.59
C ALA A 27 25.75 13.30 -2.67
N ALA A 28 25.10 13.09 -3.82
CA ALA A 28 23.66 13.33 -3.97
C ALA A 28 22.83 12.34 -3.13
N ALA A 29 23.22 11.05 -3.11
CA ALA A 29 22.59 10.06 -2.22
C ALA A 29 22.80 10.40 -0.74
N ARG A 30 24.00 10.83 -0.33
CA ARG A 30 24.26 11.34 1.03
C ARG A 30 23.46 12.60 1.37
N GLY A 31 23.26 13.50 0.41
CA GLY A 31 22.42 14.69 0.57
C GLY A 31 20.95 14.35 0.81
N MET A 32 20.42 13.31 0.16
CA MET A 32 19.05 12.82 0.38
C MET A 32 18.88 12.08 1.72
N LEU A 33 19.93 11.46 2.26
CA LEU A 33 19.89 10.82 3.59
C LEU A 33 19.84 11.84 4.73
N ASN A 34 20.47 12.99 4.57
CA ASN A 34 20.60 14.01 5.61
C ASN A 34 19.46 15.03 5.61
N ALA A 35 18.36 14.77 4.88
CA ALA A 35 17.20 15.66 4.89
C ALA A 35 16.50 15.60 6.26
N ALA A 36 16.09 16.78 6.77
CA ALA A 36 15.51 16.93 8.11
C ALA A 36 14.31 16.01 8.39
N ILE A 37 13.55 15.63 7.35
CA ILE A 37 12.43 14.69 7.46
C ILE A 37 12.85 13.30 7.98
N TYR A 38 14.11 12.90 7.80
CA TYR A 38 14.58 11.57 8.15
C TYR A 38 15.25 11.47 9.52
N GLU A 39 15.66 12.58 10.13
CA GLU A 39 16.50 12.60 11.34
C GLU A 39 15.96 11.71 12.47
N ARG A 40 14.68 11.86 12.82
CA ARG A 40 14.07 11.09 13.92
C ARG A 40 13.82 9.64 13.53
N THR A 41 13.58 9.38 12.25
CA THR A 41 13.40 8.03 11.72
C THR A 41 14.73 7.28 11.70
N GLN A 42 15.83 7.93 11.31
CA GLN A 42 17.19 7.37 11.29
C GLN A 42 17.62 6.84 12.67
N ILE A 43 17.23 7.50 13.77
CA ILE A 43 17.51 7.00 15.12
C ILE A 43 16.94 5.60 15.36
N LEU A 44 15.78 5.28 14.76
CA LEU A 44 15.11 3.99 14.95
C LEU A 44 15.57 2.90 13.99
N ILE A 45 15.87 3.25 12.74
CA ILE A 45 16.07 2.27 11.66
C ILE A 45 17.45 2.36 10.98
N GLY A 46 18.28 3.31 11.40
CA GLY A 46 19.57 3.61 10.80
C GLY A 46 19.51 4.13 9.37
N ASP A 47 20.66 4.51 8.83
CA ASP A 47 20.79 4.99 7.46
C ASP A 47 20.40 3.92 6.43
N GLU A 48 20.76 2.67 6.68
CA GLU A 48 20.39 1.54 5.82
C GLU A 48 18.86 1.35 5.74
N GLY A 49 18.16 1.53 6.87
CA GLY A 49 16.71 1.43 6.91
C GLY A 49 16.06 2.53 6.08
N VAL A 50 16.54 3.77 6.20
CA VAL A 50 16.04 4.90 5.40
C VAL A 50 16.31 4.67 3.90
N GLN A 51 17.54 4.28 3.53
CA GLN A 51 17.87 3.95 2.15
C GLN A 51 16.98 2.84 1.58
N ARG A 52 16.70 1.82 2.39
CA ARG A 52 15.81 0.73 2.00
C ARG A 52 14.42 1.25 1.69
N LEU A 53 13.83 2.07 2.57
CA LEU A 53 12.50 2.66 2.36
C LEU A 53 12.48 3.62 1.15
N GLN A 54 13.52 4.40 0.93
CA GLN A 54 13.66 5.26 -0.26
C GLN A 54 13.70 4.44 -1.57
N GLY A 55 14.17 3.19 -1.52
CA GLY A 55 14.14 2.27 -2.65
C GLY A 55 12.77 1.67 -2.97
N VAL A 56 11.81 1.73 -2.05
CA VAL A 56 10.50 1.08 -2.16
C VAL A 56 9.56 1.84 -3.10
N ASN A 57 8.83 1.09 -3.94
CA ASN A 57 7.72 1.58 -4.74
C ASN A 57 6.38 0.93 -4.35
N VAL A 58 5.38 1.76 -4.02
CA VAL A 58 4.06 1.33 -3.57
C VAL A 58 2.96 1.73 -4.56
N PHE A 59 2.08 0.80 -4.90
CA PHE A 59 0.78 1.10 -5.52
C PHE A 59 -0.30 1.10 -4.45
N LEU A 60 -0.97 2.23 -4.22
CA LEU A 60 -2.04 2.37 -3.24
C LEU A 60 -3.37 2.69 -3.92
N ALA A 61 -4.37 1.82 -3.75
CA ALA A 61 -5.67 1.97 -4.36
C ALA A 61 -6.75 2.34 -3.33
N GLY A 62 -7.52 3.38 -3.63
CA GLY A 62 -8.52 3.99 -2.75
C GLY A 62 -7.88 4.99 -1.80
N VAL A 63 -8.22 6.27 -1.91
CA VAL A 63 -7.69 7.37 -1.06
C VAL A 63 -8.74 7.95 -0.10
N GLY A 64 -9.70 7.10 0.28
CA GLY A 64 -10.74 7.44 1.27
C GLY A 64 -10.21 7.50 2.71
N GLY A 65 -11.07 7.15 3.67
CA GLY A 65 -10.78 7.31 5.11
C GLY A 65 -9.60 6.47 5.62
N VAL A 66 -9.24 5.40 4.91
CA VAL A 66 -8.08 4.56 5.23
C VAL A 66 -6.87 4.97 4.40
N GLY A 67 -7.02 4.98 3.08
CA GLY A 67 -5.90 5.09 2.15
C GLY A 67 -5.19 6.44 2.18
N GLY A 68 -5.90 7.55 2.39
CA GLY A 68 -5.27 8.87 2.53
C GLY A 68 -4.30 8.93 3.72
N HIS A 69 -4.70 8.38 4.87
CA HIS A 69 -3.85 8.29 6.07
C HIS A 69 -2.72 7.28 5.91
N CYS A 70 -2.98 6.16 5.22
CA CYS A 70 -1.96 5.17 4.89
C CYS A 70 -0.85 5.77 4.00
N ALA A 71 -1.23 6.45 2.92
CA ALA A 71 -0.32 7.10 1.99
C ALA A 71 0.55 8.15 2.70
N GLU A 72 -0.07 9.02 3.51
CA GLU A 72 0.67 10.02 4.29
C GLU A 72 1.68 9.36 5.25
N ALA A 73 1.26 8.34 6.00
CA ALA A 73 2.16 7.64 6.91
C ALA A 73 3.32 6.94 6.19
N LEU A 74 3.09 6.36 5.00
CA LEU A 74 4.14 5.76 4.17
C LEU A 74 5.17 6.80 3.72
N VAL A 75 4.72 7.95 3.23
CA VAL A 75 5.60 9.03 2.77
C VAL A 75 6.40 9.64 3.93
N ARG A 76 5.76 9.83 5.10
CA ARG A 76 6.43 10.28 6.33
C ARG A 76 7.48 9.28 6.84
N ALA A 77 7.26 7.98 6.65
CA ALA A 77 8.23 6.94 7.00
C ALA A 77 9.46 6.93 6.06
N GLY A 78 9.36 7.59 4.90
CA GLY A 78 10.46 7.69 3.94
C GLY A 78 10.37 6.75 2.75
N ILE A 79 9.17 6.22 2.45
CA ILE A 79 8.93 5.53 1.17
C ILE A 79 9.28 6.46 0.01
N GLY A 80 10.13 6.00 -0.91
CA GLY A 80 10.65 6.87 -1.98
C GLY A 80 9.74 7.01 -3.20
N ARG A 81 8.84 6.05 -3.45
CA ARG A 81 7.89 6.13 -4.58
C ARG A 81 6.51 5.62 -4.19
N ILE A 82 5.48 6.36 -4.55
CA ILE A 82 4.09 5.97 -4.33
C ILE A 82 3.21 6.40 -5.50
N THR A 83 2.38 5.49 -5.98
CA THR A 83 1.28 5.79 -6.91
C THR A 83 -0.02 5.67 -6.12
N VAL A 84 -0.81 6.75 -6.07
CA VAL A 84 -2.13 6.76 -5.43
C VAL A 84 -3.22 6.76 -6.49
N CYS A 85 -4.18 5.85 -6.37
CA CYS A 85 -5.25 5.64 -7.34
C CYS A 85 -6.62 5.78 -6.71
N ASP A 86 -7.45 6.65 -7.27
CA ASP A 86 -8.87 6.82 -6.95
C ASP A 86 -9.51 7.63 -8.09
N HIS A 87 -10.83 7.66 -8.17
CA HIS A 87 -11.59 8.40 -9.17
C HIS A 87 -12.59 9.40 -8.56
N ASP A 88 -12.71 9.39 -7.23
CA ASP A 88 -13.64 10.27 -6.53
C ASP A 88 -13.09 11.69 -6.39
N VAL A 89 -14.02 12.63 -6.27
CA VAL A 89 -13.77 13.99 -5.78
C VAL A 89 -14.06 14.13 -4.29
N VAL A 90 -13.46 15.13 -3.65
CA VAL A 90 -13.69 15.43 -2.23
C VAL A 90 -15.13 15.90 -2.01
N SER A 91 -15.86 15.22 -1.10
CA SER A 91 -17.23 15.60 -0.70
C SER A 91 -17.28 16.09 0.75
N ALA A 92 -18.24 16.97 1.08
CA ALA A 92 -18.47 17.44 2.45
C ALA A 92 -18.72 16.29 3.44
N THR A 93 -19.38 15.21 2.99
CA THR A 93 -19.64 14.00 3.81
C THR A 93 -18.38 13.20 4.17
N ASN A 94 -17.24 13.55 3.56
CA ASN A 94 -15.96 12.89 3.80
C ASN A 94 -15.22 13.48 5.02
N LYS A 95 -15.57 14.69 5.46
CA LYS A 95 -14.88 15.45 6.52
C LYS A 95 -14.76 14.70 7.84
N ASN A 96 -15.68 13.79 8.15
CA ASN A 96 -15.64 13.06 9.41
C ASN A 96 -14.45 12.09 9.51
N ARG A 97 -13.78 11.73 8.40
CA ARG A 97 -12.77 10.63 8.39
C ARG A 97 -11.67 10.72 7.33
N GLN A 98 -11.82 11.53 6.28
CA GLN A 98 -10.86 11.58 5.17
C GLN A 98 -9.91 12.75 5.31
N LEU A 99 -8.61 12.45 5.26
CA LEU A 99 -7.53 13.42 5.42
C LEU A 99 -7.62 14.62 4.47
N VAL A 100 -8.02 14.38 3.22
CA VAL A 100 -8.10 15.40 2.16
C VAL A 100 -9.37 16.23 2.19
N ALA A 101 -10.32 15.94 3.09
CA ALA A 101 -11.63 16.58 3.11
C ALA A 101 -11.64 17.82 4.01
N LEU A 102 -11.43 18.99 3.39
CA LEU A 102 -11.44 20.31 4.00
C LEU A 102 -12.40 21.21 3.21
N ASP A 103 -12.88 22.31 3.79
CA ASP A 103 -13.71 23.28 3.05
C ASP A 103 -13.02 23.80 1.79
N SER A 104 -11.69 23.99 1.83
CA SER A 104 -10.88 24.47 0.71
C SER A 104 -10.65 23.43 -0.40
N THR A 105 -11.04 22.18 -0.18
CA THR A 105 -10.77 21.07 -1.11
C THR A 105 -12.03 20.40 -1.66
N ILE A 106 -13.22 20.77 -1.18
CA ILE A 106 -14.49 20.25 -1.70
C ILE A 106 -14.54 20.43 -3.22
N GLY A 107 -14.97 19.37 -3.92
CA GLY A 107 -15.11 19.33 -5.38
C GLY A 107 -13.80 19.06 -6.14
N LYS A 108 -12.64 19.04 -5.48
CA LYS A 108 -11.36 18.72 -6.12
C LYS A 108 -11.12 17.21 -6.20
N CYS A 109 -10.34 16.78 -7.19
CA CYS A 109 -9.92 15.38 -7.33
C CYS A 109 -9.14 14.92 -6.08
N LYS A 110 -9.53 13.79 -5.48
CA LYS A 110 -8.91 13.35 -4.22
C LYS A 110 -7.43 13.00 -4.39
N VAL A 111 -7.07 12.32 -5.47
CA VAL A 111 -5.67 11.91 -5.71
C VAL A 111 -4.76 13.08 -5.96
N GLU A 112 -5.24 14.14 -6.62
CA GLU A 112 -4.46 15.36 -6.85
C GLU A 112 -4.22 16.12 -5.54
N VAL A 113 -5.28 16.32 -4.74
CA VAL A 113 -5.16 16.98 -3.42
C VAL A 113 -4.22 16.19 -2.50
N LEU A 114 -4.34 14.86 -2.49
CA LEU A 114 -3.44 14.02 -1.71
C LEU A 114 -2.01 14.11 -2.25
N ALA A 115 -1.80 14.02 -3.56
CA ALA A 115 -0.46 14.04 -4.14
C ALA A 115 0.29 15.34 -3.84
N GLN A 116 -0.39 16.49 -3.95
CA GLN A 116 0.17 17.78 -3.58
C GLN A 116 0.60 17.81 -2.11
N ARG A 117 -0.25 17.29 -1.22
CA ARG A 117 0.05 17.19 0.21
C ARG A 117 1.22 16.25 0.50
N LEU A 118 1.31 15.11 -0.19
CA LEU A 118 2.41 14.16 -0.02
C LEU A 118 3.75 14.73 -0.49
N GLN A 119 3.76 15.46 -1.61
CA GLN A 119 4.97 16.13 -2.08
C GLN A 119 5.41 17.27 -1.15
N ASP A 120 4.47 18.01 -0.57
CA ASP A 120 4.75 19.04 0.43
C ASP A 120 5.35 18.44 1.72
N ILE A 121 4.91 17.24 2.11
CA ILE A 121 5.50 16.50 3.23
C ILE A 121 6.92 16.03 2.90
N ASN A 122 7.13 15.44 1.73
CA ASN A 122 8.41 14.88 1.35
C ASN A 122 8.70 15.11 -0.14
N ALA A 123 9.43 16.19 -0.43
CA ALA A 123 9.85 16.53 -1.79
C ALA A 123 10.77 15.49 -2.45
N HIS A 124 11.36 14.57 -1.67
CA HIS A 124 12.19 13.47 -2.18
C HIS A 124 11.37 12.24 -2.58
N CYS A 125 10.10 12.16 -2.19
CA CYS A 125 9.20 11.08 -2.60
C CYS A 125 8.64 11.36 -3.99
N ARG A 126 8.79 10.40 -4.91
CA ARG A 126 8.11 10.46 -6.21
C ARG A 126 6.65 10.03 -6.03
N VAL A 127 5.76 11.00 -6.06
CA VAL A 127 4.31 10.78 -5.94
C VAL A 127 3.65 10.85 -7.32
N THR A 128 2.92 9.80 -7.70
CA THR A 128 2.10 9.77 -8.92
C THR A 128 0.62 9.74 -8.53
N ALA A 129 -0.14 10.75 -8.96
CA ALA A 129 -1.60 10.75 -8.87
C ALA A 129 -2.17 10.02 -10.09
N MET A 130 -3.02 9.02 -9.87
CA MET A 130 -3.74 8.30 -10.92
C MET A 130 -5.24 8.47 -10.69
N ASP A 131 -5.82 9.45 -11.38
CA ASP A 131 -7.27 9.68 -11.41
C ASP A 131 -7.91 8.64 -12.34
N ALA A 132 -8.27 7.49 -11.79
CA ALA A 132 -8.78 6.37 -12.56
C ALA A 132 -9.66 5.45 -11.72
N LEU A 133 -10.77 5.00 -12.32
CA LEU A 133 -11.55 3.89 -11.80
C LEU A 133 -10.84 2.59 -12.18
N LEU A 134 -10.48 1.79 -11.18
CA LEU A 134 -9.83 0.50 -11.44
C LEU A 134 -10.87 -0.56 -11.80
N LEU A 135 -10.85 -0.99 -13.06
CA LEU A 135 -11.66 -2.11 -13.56
C LEU A 135 -10.83 -3.41 -13.56
N GLN A 136 -11.52 -4.55 -13.60
CA GLN A 136 -10.87 -5.86 -13.48
C GLN A 136 -9.90 -6.13 -14.64
N GLU A 137 -10.30 -5.75 -15.85
CA GLU A 137 -9.56 -5.85 -17.10
C GLU A 137 -8.25 -5.06 -17.07
N ASP A 138 -8.23 -3.91 -16.39
CA ASP A 138 -7.09 -2.99 -16.39
C ASP A 138 -6.01 -3.37 -15.35
N MET A 139 -6.34 -4.18 -14.34
CA MET A 139 -5.47 -4.42 -13.18
C MET A 139 -4.09 -4.94 -13.56
N LYS A 140 -4.03 -5.87 -14.52
CA LYS A 140 -2.76 -6.47 -14.92
C LYS A 140 -1.88 -5.41 -15.57
N ASP A 141 -2.43 -4.63 -16.48
CA ASP A 141 -1.69 -3.61 -17.21
C ASP A 141 -1.24 -2.50 -16.25
N VAL A 142 -2.14 -2.01 -15.39
CA VAL A 142 -1.82 -1.02 -14.35
C VAL A 142 -0.66 -1.47 -13.45
N LEU A 143 -0.69 -2.72 -12.97
CA LEU A 143 0.32 -3.25 -12.04
C LEU A 143 1.62 -3.68 -12.73
N THR A 144 1.65 -3.79 -14.06
CA THR A 144 2.84 -4.18 -14.83
C THR A 144 3.48 -3.02 -15.60
N ARG A 145 2.81 -1.86 -15.69
CA ARG A 145 3.36 -0.61 -16.26
C ARG A 145 4.70 -0.20 -15.63
N GLN A 146 4.90 -0.53 -14.36
CA GLN A 146 6.15 -0.35 -13.64
C GLN A 146 6.27 -1.37 -12.52
N ARG A 147 7.49 -1.57 -12.01
CA ARG A 147 7.73 -2.47 -10.87
C ARG A 147 7.21 -1.85 -9.58
N TYR A 148 6.28 -2.53 -8.91
CA TYR A 148 5.86 -2.23 -7.54
C TYR A 148 6.39 -3.31 -6.60
N ASP A 149 6.92 -2.89 -5.45
CA ASP A 149 7.30 -3.81 -4.38
C ASP A 149 6.07 -4.20 -3.54
N TYR A 150 5.12 -3.27 -3.41
CA TYR A 150 3.91 -3.43 -2.60
C TYR A 150 2.66 -2.95 -3.33
N VAL A 151 1.57 -3.69 -3.14
CA VAL A 151 0.21 -3.23 -3.39
C VAL A 151 -0.50 -3.05 -2.05
N VAL A 152 -1.09 -1.88 -1.87
CA VAL A 152 -1.85 -1.49 -0.67
C VAL A 152 -3.28 -1.18 -1.08
N ASP A 153 -4.20 -2.06 -0.70
CA ASP A 153 -5.60 -1.99 -1.07
C ASP A 153 -6.46 -1.37 0.05
N CYS A 154 -7.04 -0.22 -0.25
CA CYS A 154 -7.99 0.52 0.59
C CYS A 154 -9.35 0.71 -0.10
N ILE A 155 -9.68 -0.14 -1.08
CA ILE A 155 -10.94 -0.12 -1.83
C ILE A 155 -12.08 -0.70 -0.98
N ASP A 156 -13.28 -0.11 -1.12
CA ASP A 156 -14.51 -0.52 -0.44
C ASP A 156 -15.47 -1.38 -1.30
N SER A 157 -15.33 -1.35 -2.62
CA SER A 157 -16.03 -2.24 -3.57
C SER A 157 -15.44 -3.65 -3.57
N VAL A 158 -16.28 -4.67 -3.32
CA VAL A 158 -15.87 -6.09 -3.32
C VAL A 158 -15.25 -6.52 -4.65
N GLU A 159 -15.87 -6.17 -5.77
CA GLU A 159 -15.45 -6.61 -7.12
C GLU A 159 -14.03 -6.12 -7.44
N CYS A 160 -13.82 -4.79 -7.37
CA CYS A 160 -12.52 -4.17 -7.63
C CYS A 160 -11.46 -4.65 -6.64
N LYS A 161 -11.83 -4.78 -5.36
CA LYS A 161 -10.93 -5.26 -4.29
C LYS A 161 -10.42 -6.67 -4.59
N VAL A 162 -11.31 -7.60 -4.89
CA VAL A 162 -10.94 -8.98 -5.23
C VAL A 162 -10.08 -9.03 -6.49
N ALA A 163 -10.40 -8.26 -7.52
CA ALA A 163 -9.62 -8.20 -8.76
C ALA A 163 -8.19 -7.70 -8.51
N LEU A 164 -8.03 -6.63 -7.74
CA LEU A 164 -6.74 -6.06 -7.37
C LEU A 164 -5.91 -7.06 -6.56
N LEU A 165 -6.46 -7.60 -5.47
CA LEU A 165 -5.77 -8.56 -4.62
C LEU A 165 -5.35 -9.80 -5.42
N ALA A 166 -6.26 -10.31 -6.25
CA ALA A 166 -5.97 -11.52 -7.00
C ALA A 166 -4.88 -11.34 -8.05
N THR A 167 -4.87 -10.19 -8.71
CA THR A 167 -3.86 -9.89 -9.72
C THR A 167 -2.51 -9.62 -9.06
N SER A 168 -2.48 -8.90 -7.94
CA SER A 168 -1.25 -8.59 -7.20
C SER A 168 -0.54 -9.86 -6.70
N VAL A 169 -1.29 -10.78 -6.10
CA VAL A 169 -0.76 -12.08 -5.63
C VAL A 169 -0.21 -12.91 -6.80
N ARG A 170 -0.93 -12.99 -7.93
CA ARG A 170 -0.47 -13.73 -9.11
C ARG A 170 0.80 -13.14 -9.74
N LEU A 171 0.98 -11.83 -9.63
CA LEU A 171 2.19 -11.14 -10.08
C LEU A 171 3.35 -11.25 -9.07
N GLY A 172 3.13 -11.89 -7.92
CA GLY A 172 4.15 -12.04 -6.87
C GLY A 172 4.43 -10.74 -6.09
N ILE A 173 3.53 -9.76 -6.16
CA ILE A 173 3.67 -8.48 -5.46
C ILE A 173 3.20 -8.64 -4.01
N GLN A 174 3.96 -8.08 -3.06
CA GLN A 174 3.57 -8.14 -1.65
C GLN A 174 2.29 -7.35 -1.42
N THR A 175 1.24 -8.05 -0.98
CA THR A 175 -0.13 -7.53 -1.01
C THR A 175 -0.66 -7.29 0.40
N PHE A 176 -1.04 -6.04 0.66
CA PHE A 176 -1.59 -5.57 1.93
C PHE A 176 -2.98 -4.97 1.70
N SER A 177 -3.93 -5.21 2.60
CA SER A 177 -5.31 -4.74 2.42
C SER A 177 -5.97 -4.27 3.72
N SER A 178 -6.83 -3.28 3.61
CA SER A 178 -7.76 -2.92 4.68
C SER A 178 -9.05 -3.71 4.55
N CYS A 179 -9.53 -4.28 5.66
CA CYS A 179 -10.92 -4.73 5.79
C CYS A 179 -11.86 -3.54 6.08
N GLY A 180 -13.12 -3.81 6.40
CA GLY A 180 -14.12 -2.78 6.63
C GLY A 180 -13.89 -2.05 7.95
N ALA A 181 -13.52 -0.77 7.90
CA ALA A 181 -13.35 0.08 9.09
C ALA A 181 -14.66 0.74 9.59
N GLY A 182 -15.74 0.67 8.80
CA GLY A 182 -17.05 1.23 9.15
C GLY A 182 -17.82 0.40 10.16
N GLY A 183 -18.73 1.04 10.90
CA GLY A 183 -19.60 0.42 11.90
C GLY A 183 -18.89 0.01 13.19
N ARG A 184 -17.70 0.57 13.47
CA ARG A 184 -16.80 0.16 14.54
C ARG A 184 -16.39 1.34 15.41
N LEU A 185 -16.19 1.10 16.71
CA LEU A 185 -15.84 2.12 17.70
C LEU A 185 -14.64 1.73 18.57
N ASP A 186 -14.34 0.45 18.78
CA ASP A 186 -13.29 0.05 19.73
C ASP A 186 -11.93 -0.13 19.04
N PRO A 187 -10.97 0.82 19.19
CA PRO A 187 -9.67 0.73 18.55
C PRO A 187 -8.81 -0.42 19.10
N SER A 188 -9.09 -0.90 20.32
CA SER A 188 -8.31 -1.98 20.96
C SER A 188 -8.50 -3.34 20.29
N LEU A 189 -9.55 -3.49 19.49
CA LEU A 189 -9.89 -4.72 18.76
C LEU A 189 -9.33 -4.76 17.34
N VAL A 190 -8.57 -3.75 16.92
CA VAL A 190 -7.95 -3.67 15.59
C VAL A 190 -6.59 -4.35 15.60
N SER A 191 -6.34 -5.22 14.61
CA SER A 191 -5.08 -5.96 14.49
C SER A 191 -4.65 -6.19 13.04
N VAL A 192 -3.35 -6.44 12.86
CA VAL A 192 -2.78 -6.91 11.59
C VAL A 192 -2.76 -8.43 11.58
N GLY A 193 -3.34 -9.06 10.55
CA GLY A 193 -3.49 -10.51 10.45
C GLY A 193 -3.53 -11.01 9.01
N ASP A 194 -3.87 -12.27 8.82
CA ASP A 194 -4.12 -12.86 7.51
C ASP A 194 -5.59 -12.67 7.11
N LEU A 195 -5.86 -12.40 5.83
CA LEU A 195 -7.23 -12.22 5.34
C LEU A 195 -8.14 -13.41 5.69
N PHE A 196 -7.63 -14.63 5.66
CA PHE A 196 -8.40 -15.86 5.92
C PHE A 196 -8.69 -16.13 7.39
N GLU A 197 -8.08 -15.36 8.30
CA GLU A 197 -8.31 -15.42 9.75
C GLU A 197 -9.33 -14.37 10.24
N THR A 198 -9.81 -13.50 9.34
CA THR A 198 -10.71 -12.40 9.71
C THR A 198 -12.13 -12.85 10.06
N GLU A 199 -12.69 -12.24 11.09
CA GLU A 199 -14.04 -12.48 11.61
C GLU A 199 -14.83 -11.17 11.70
N ASN A 200 -16.16 -11.27 11.87
CA ASN A 200 -17.05 -10.12 12.07
C ASN A 200 -16.92 -8.99 11.03
N ASP A 201 -16.60 -9.36 9.78
CA ASP A 201 -16.42 -8.42 8.67
C ASP A 201 -17.04 -8.97 7.38
N ALA A 202 -18.08 -8.31 6.88
CA ALA A 202 -18.81 -8.74 5.68
C ALA A 202 -17.98 -8.56 4.40
N LEU A 203 -17.24 -7.45 4.28
CA LEU A 203 -16.36 -7.18 3.16
C LEU A 203 -15.27 -8.25 3.07
N ALA A 204 -14.60 -8.52 4.20
CA ALA A 204 -13.57 -9.55 4.25
C ALA A 204 -14.13 -10.95 3.95
N ARG A 205 -15.35 -11.26 4.45
CA ARG A 205 -16.01 -12.55 4.16
C ARG A 205 -16.25 -12.73 2.66
N CYS A 206 -16.81 -11.73 1.98
CA CYS A 206 -17.02 -11.77 0.54
C CYS A 206 -15.69 -11.94 -0.21
N CYS A 207 -14.66 -11.18 0.19
CA CYS A 207 -13.34 -11.28 -0.42
C CYS A 207 -12.74 -12.69 -0.26
N ARG A 208 -12.80 -13.29 0.94
CA ARG A 208 -12.30 -14.66 1.16
C ARG A 208 -12.97 -15.69 0.25
N THR A 209 -14.30 -15.62 0.13
CA THR A 209 -15.07 -16.54 -0.72
C THR A 209 -14.63 -16.42 -2.17
N GLU A 210 -14.51 -15.20 -2.66
CA GLU A 210 -14.16 -14.91 -4.05
C GLU A 210 -12.69 -15.17 -4.40
N LEU A 211 -11.78 -14.92 -3.45
CA LEU A 211 -10.35 -15.20 -3.63
C LEU A 211 -10.04 -16.70 -3.62
N ARG A 212 -10.75 -17.50 -2.80
CA ARG A 212 -10.63 -18.98 -2.82
C ARG A 212 -10.95 -19.56 -4.19
N LYS A 213 -11.99 -19.06 -4.84
CA LYS A 213 -12.36 -19.48 -6.22
C LYS A 213 -11.25 -19.19 -7.23
N ARG A 214 -10.39 -18.21 -6.93
CA ARG A 214 -9.26 -17.77 -7.77
C ARG A 214 -7.92 -18.39 -7.35
N GLY A 215 -7.94 -19.40 -6.47
CA GLY A 215 -6.73 -20.11 -6.02
C GLY A 215 -5.89 -19.38 -4.97
N ILE A 216 -6.45 -18.35 -4.33
CA ILE A 216 -5.75 -17.54 -3.32
C ILE A 216 -6.21 -17.96 -1.93
N GLY A 217 -5.24 -18.13 -1.04
CA GLY A 217 -5.42 -18.76 0.25
C GLY A 217 -4.62 -18.11 1.40
N PRO A 218 -4.60 -18.78 2.56
CA PRO A 218 -3.90 -18.29 3.74
C PRO A 218 -2.41 -18.04 3.48
N GLY A 219 -1.93 -16.86 3.87
CA GLY A 219 -0.56 -16.40 3.70
C GLY A 219 -0.36 -15.42 2.53
N ASP A 220 -1.33 -15.30 1.63
CA ASP A 220 -1.18 -14.51 0.40
C ASP A 220 -1.47 -13.01 0.60
N VAL A 221 -2.32 -12.66 1.56
CA VAL A 221 -2.79 -11.27 1.78
C VAL A 221 -2.78 -10.91 3.26
N VAL A 222 -1.90 -9.97 3.61
CA VAL A 222 -1.85 -9.39 4.96
C VAL A 222 -2.90 -8.29 5.07
N VAL A 223 -3.66 -8.26 6.16
CA VAL A 223 -4.74 -7.30 6.34
C VAL A 223 -4.75 -6.59 7.68
N VAL A 224 -5.31 -5.39 7.70
CA VAL A 224 -5.81 -4.76 8.94
C VAL A 224 -7.30 -5.04 9.07
N HIS A 225 -7.70 -5.57 10.21
CA HIS A 225 -9.08 -5.94 10.51
C HIS A 225 -9.41 -5.67 11.97
N SER A 226 -10.69 -5.69 12.32
CA SER A 226 -11.16 -5.62 13.69
C SER A 226 -12.03 -6.82 14.03
N LYS A 227 -11.90 -7.30 15.27
CA LYS A 227 -12.75 -8.38 15.80
C LYS A 227 -14.10 -7.87 16.32
N GLU A 228 -14.28 -6.55 16.42
CA GLU A 228 -15.54 -5.94 16.83
C GLU A 228 -16.68 -6.40 15.93
N LYS A 229 -17.88 -6.58 16.50
CA LYS A 229 -19.07 -6.81 15.68
C LYS A 229 -19.55 -5.47 15.14
N GLY A 230 -19.42 -5.29 13.82
CA GLY A 230 -19.84 -4.05 13.18
C GLY A 230 -21.34 -3.76 13.39
N LEU A 231 -21.67 -2.48 13.59
CA LEU A 231 -23.03 -1.97 13.53
C LEU A 231 -23.63 -2.24 12.14
N ARG A 232 -24.96 -2.45 12.11
CA ARG A 232 -25.66 -2.67 10.84
C ARG A 232 -25.58 -1.39 9.98
N PRO A 233 -25.25 -1.52 8.68
CA PRO A 233 -25.33 -0.40 7.75
C PRO A 233 -26.77 0.15 7.71
N LEU A 234 -26.90 1.44 7.37
CA LEU A 234 -28.19 1.97 6.96
C LEU A 234 -28.56 1.43 5.58
N GLU A 235 -29.86 1.43 5.28
CA GLU A 235 -30.37 1.05 3.96
C GLU A 235 -29.65 1.83 2.86
N PRO A 236 -29.32 1.18 1.73
CA PRO A 236 -28.63 1.83 0.64
C PRO A 236 -29.41 3.07 0.16
N GLN A 237 -28.74 4.21 0.09
CA GLN A 237 -29.31 5.42 -0.50
C GLN A 237 -28.73 5.60 -1.90
N ARG A 238 -29.57 6.09 -2.83
CA ARG A 238 -29.14 6.47 -4.17
C ARG A 238 -28.04 7.52 -4.08
N GLN A 239 -26.91 7.27 -4.73
CA GLN A 239 -25.86 8.27 -4.85
C GLN A 239 -26.27 9.31 -5.90
N GLU A 240 -26.17 10.60 -5.56
CA GLU A 240 -26.44 11.72 -6.49
C GLU A 240 -25.51 11.69 -7.72
N SER A 241 -24.32 11.08 -7.58
CA SER A 241 -23.29 10.97 -8.62
C SER A 241 -23.45 9.78 -9.58
N GLY A 242 -24.61 9.09 -9.59
CA GLY A 242 -24.91 8.07 -10.61
C GLY A 242 -24.22 6.71 -10.41
N GLY A 243 -23.87 6.33 -9.17
CA GLY A 243 -23.29 5.03 -8.81
C GLY A 243 -24.31 3.98 -8.33
N ARG A 244 -23.87 2.72 -8.20
CA ARG A 244 -24.68 1.66 -7.56
C ARG A 244 -25.00 2.05 -6.11
N ASP A 245 -26.20 1.70 -5.64
CA ASP A 245 -26.60 1.92 -4.24
C ASP A 245 -25.60 1.25 -3.29
N ARG A 246 -24.99 2.04 -2.41
CA ARG A 246 -24.03 1.53 -1.41
C ARG A 246 -24.64 1.65 -0.03
N ALA A 247 -24.55 0.57 0.74
CA ALA A 247 -24.92 0.59 2.16
C ALA A 247 -24.08 1.64 2.89
N LEU A 248 -24.75 2.60 3.52
CA LEU A 248 -24.11 3.70 4.24
C LEU A 248 -23.66 3.19 5.61
N ASN A 249 -22.37 2.86 5.72
CA ASN A 249 -21.75 2.50 6.98
C ASN A 249 -21.46 3.76 7.80
N GLY A 250 -21.94 3.78 9.05
CA GLY A 250 -21.50 4.77 10.04
C GLY A 250 -19.99 4.71 10.22
N THR A 251 -19.34 5.86 10.33
CA THR A 251 -17.90 5.97 10.52
C THR A 251 -17.58 7.05 11.53
N ILE A 252 -16.47 6.88 12.25
CA ILE A 252 -15.97 7.84 13.23
C ILE A 252 -14.54 8.28 12.87
N SER A 253 -14.11 9.41 13.42
CA SER A 253 -12.89 10.11 13.00
C SER A 253 -11.59 9.35 13.16
N TYR A 254 -11.50 8.43 14.12
CA TYR A 254 -10.25 7.72 14.41
C TYR A 254 -10.18 6.32 13.79
N MET A 255 -11.32 5.70 13.45
CA MET A 255 -11.32 4.28 13.09
C MET A 255 -10.72 4.01 11.70
N PRO A 256 -11.17 4.67 10.61
CA PRO A 256 -10.51 4.53 9.31
C PRO A 256 -9.03 4.98 9.31
N PRO A 257 -8.65 6.10 9.96
CA PRO A 257 -7.24 6.47 10.05
C PRO A 257 -6.40 5.45 10.80
N LEU A 258 -6.88 4.88 11.91
CA LEU A 258 -6.19 3.81 12.64
C LEU A 258 -5.90 2.61 11.73
N PHE A 259 -6.87 2.21 10.90
CA PHE A 259 -6.65 1.17 9.90
C PHE A 259 -5.53 1.55 8.92
N GLY A 260 -5.53 2.80 8.43
CA GLY A 260 -4.51 3.29 7.50
C GLY A 260 -3.11 3.32 8.12
N LEU A 261 -3.00 3.76 9.37
CA LEU A 261 -1.74 3.79 10.13
C LEU A 261 -1.19 2.39 10.38
N LEU A 262 -2.04 1.44 10.80
CA LEU A 262 -1.62 0.05 11.00
C LEU A 262 -1.23 -0.64 9.69
N LEU A 263 -1.89 -0.30 8.59
CA LEU A 263 -1.59 -0.83 7.27
C LEU A 263 -0.23 -0.31 6.77
N SER A 264 0.02 0.98 6.94
CA SER A 264 1.33 1.59 6.67
C SER A 264 2.43 0.95 7.53
N ALA A 265 2.18 0.79 8.83
CA ALA A 265 3.14 0.14 9.72
C ALA A 265 3.45 -1.30 9.30
N ALA A 266 2.46 -2.07 8.81
CA ALA A 266 2.68 -3.41 8.30
C ALA A 266 3.59 -3.42 7.06
N VAL A 267 3.37 -2.50 6.11
CA VAL A 267 4.21 -2.33 4.91
C VAL A 267 5.63 -1.90 5.27
N VAL A 268 5.78 -0.87 6.11
CA VAL A 268 7.09 -0.33 6.51
C VAL A 268 7.92 -1.40 7.24
N ARG A 269 7.30 -2.12 8.19
CA ARG A 269 8.00 -3.19 8.92
C ARG A 269 8.42 -4.34 8.00
N HIS A 270 7.56 -4.69 7.02
CA HIS A 270 7.92 -5.69 6.02
C HIS A 270 9.07 -5.22 5.14
N ALA A 271 9.06 -3.95 4.71
CA ALA A 271 10.12 -3.37 3.91
C ALA A 271 11.46 -3.28 4.65
N LEU A 272 11.44 -2.98 5.95
CA LEU A 272 12.65 -2.89 6.76
C LEU A 272 13.28 -4.26 7.04
N ASP A 273 12.48 -5.29 7.28
CA ASP A 273 12.97 -6.63 7.59
C ASP A 273 12.06 -7.72 6.98
N PRO A 274 12.24 -8.03 5.68
CA PRO A 274 11.43 -9.04 5.00
C PRO A 274 11.57 -10.43 5.63
N ALA A 275 12.74 -10.78 6.14
CA ALA A 275 13.00 -12.09 6.74
C ALA A 275 12.19 -12.29 8.02
N ARG A 276 12.19 -11.28 8.90
CA ARG A 276 11.36 -11.28 10.10
C ARG A 276 9.89 -11.24 9.77
N ALA A 277 9.46 -10.47 8.78
CA ALA A 277 8.07 -10.42 8.36
C ALA A 277 7.57 -11.80 7.87
N GLN A 278 8.38 -12.49 7.07
CA GLN A 278 8.10 -13.88 6.66
C GLN A 278 8.06 -14.84 7.85
N GLN A 279 8.96 -14.67 8.83
CA GLN A 279 8.96 -15.50 10.04
C GLN A 279 7.71 -15.25 10.90
N GLU A 280 7.28 -14.00 11.05
CA GLU A 280 6.05 -13.63 11.76
C GLU A 280 4.81 -14.20 11.04
N ALA A 281 4.75 -14.13 9.70
CA ALA A 281 3.69 -14.75 8.91
C ALA A 281 3.64 -16.28 9.11
N LYS A 282 4.78 -16.97 9.05
CA LYS A 282 4.86 -18.43 9.32
C LYS A 282 4.40 -18.77 10.74
N ARG A 283 4.78 -17.96 11.74
CA ARG A 283 4.36 -18.14 13.14
C ARG A 283 2.85 -17.97 13.30
N ARG A 284 2.25 -16.97 12.65
CA ARG A 284 0.78 -16.75 12.64
C ARG A 284 0.05 -17.94 12.03
N LEU A 285 0.47 -18.38 10.84
CA LEU A 285 -0.12 -19.53 10.16
C LEU A 285 -0.07 -20.81 11.02
N LYS A 286 1.06 -21.05 11.70
CA LYS A 286 1.21 -22.18 12.64
C LYS A 286 0.25 -22.07 13.84
N ARG A 287 0.06 -20.86 14.37
CA ARG A 287 -0.84 -20.59 15.50
C ARG A 287 -2.30 -20.79 15.09
N ALA A 288 -2.72 -20.28 13.94
CA ALA A 288 -4.06 -20.47 13.41
C ALA A 288 -4.38 -21.93 13.11
N LYS A 289 -3.46 -22.69 12.51
CA LYS A 289 -3.60 -24.15 12.33
C LYS A 289 -3.83 -24.86 13.67
N LYS A 290 -3.05 -24.52 14.70
CA LYS A 290 -3.16 -25.11 16.05
C LYS A 290 -4.51 -24.77 16.72
N GLU A 291 -5.00 -23.55 16.55
CA GLU A 291 -6.30 -23.10 17.08
C GLU A 291 -7.47 -23.81 16.37
N ALA A 292 -7.41 -23.95 15.04
CA ALA A 292 -8.40 -24.70 14.27
C ALA A 292 -8.47 -26.19 14.69
N THR A 293 -7.32 -26.84 14.90
CA THR A 293 -7.28 -28.23 15.40
C THR A 293 -7.87 -28.36 16.81
N ARG A 294 -7.67 -27.36 17.68
CA ARG A 294 -8.25 -27.35 19.05
C ARG A 294 -9.76 -27.15 19.02
N GLN A 295 -10.27 -26.29 18.14
CA GLN A 295 -11.71 -26.06 17.98
C GLN A 295 -12.43 -27.26 17.35
N GLY A 296 -11.80 -27.95 16.39
CA GLY A 296 -12.33 -29.19 15.81
C GLY A 296 -12.29 -30.42 16.73
N LYS A 297 -11.54 -30.35 17.84
CA LYS A 297 -11.48 -31.39 18.88
C LYS A 297 -12.43 -31.17 20.05
N LYS A 298 -13.21 -30.07 20.09
CA LYS A 298 -14.25 -29.92 21.12
C LYS A 298 -15.33 -30.97 20.84
N PRO A 299 -15.65 -31.88 21.79
CA PRO A 299 -16.74 -32.82 21.61
C PRO A 299 -18.04 -32.03 21.37
N ARG A 300 -18.83 -32.45 20.38
CA ARG A 300 -20.23 -32.02 20.28
C ARG A 300 -20.93 -32.54 21.54
N LEU A 301 -21.02 -31.70 22.56
CA LEU A 301 -21.94 -31.94 23.67
C LEU A 301 -23.34 -31.92 23.06
N GLY A 302 -23.95 -33.09 23.00
CA GLY A 302 -25.26 -33.30 22.40
C GLY A 302 -26.34 -32.54 23.15
N LEU A 303 -27.27 -32.01 22.36
CA LEU A 303 -28.68 -31.83 22.70
C LEU A 303 -29.48 -32.40 21.53
#